data_AF-A0A1L9AVL4-F1
#
_entry.id   AF-A0A1L9AVL4-F1
#
_cell.length_a   1.000
_cell.length_b   1.000
_cell.length_c   1.000
_cell.angle_alpha   90.00
_cell.angle_beta   90.00
_cell.angle_gamma   90.00
#
_symmetry.space_group_name_H-M   'P 1'
#
loop_
_entity.id
_entity.type
_entity.pdbx_description
1 polymer ?
#
loop_
_entity_poly.entity_id
_entity_poly.type
_entity_poly.pdbx_seq_one_letter_code
_entity_poly.pdbx_strand_id
1 'polypeptide(L)'
;MSVERSWEGNWKVRLYERVRELGYDSLTAFAEARPAVPLYLLAEELGEDDIAAVQVFSGLLAEAERRKQVTRLVRDVLVRELADGLPNGWPAEMDDASRFEVAMALGRWSAYTPETHQKRVEQARAVIRTTPPPPGWRPLGPDDERLLTLLPDEAV
;
A
#
# COMPACT_ATOMS: atom_id res chain seq x y z
N MET A 1 -4.27 -21.95 -11.06
CA MET A 1 -3.59 -22.42 -9.84
C MET A 1 -2.12 -22.06 -9.98
N SER A 2 -1.70 -20.93 -9.41
CA SER A 2 -0.34 -20.34 -9.54
C SER A 2 0.39 -20.21 -8.19
N VAL A 3 -0.27 -20.56 -7.08
CA VAL A 3 0.25 -20.36 -5.72
C VAL A 3 1.52 -21.17 -5.45
N GLU A 4 1.68 -22.34 -6.07
CA GLU A 4 2.86 -23.21 -5.86
C GLU A 4 4.17 -22.53 -6.29
N ARG A 5 4.20 -21.91 -7.47
CA ARG A 5 5.43 -21.28 -8.00
C ARG A 5 5.89 -20.08 -7.19
N SER A 6 4.97 -19.25 -6.70
CA SER A 6 5.35 -18.06 -5.93
C SER A 6 6.12 -18.42 -4.66
N TRP A 7 5.80 -19.55 -4.02
CA TRP A 7 6.46 -19.97 -2.77
C TRP A 7 7.58 -21.01 -2.97
N GLU A 8 7.82 -21.46 -4.19
CA GLU A 8 8.93 -22.36 -4.50
C GLU A 8 10.27 -21.67 -4.24
N GLY A 9 11.22 -22.39 -3.64
CA GLY A 9 12.60 -21.92 -3.42
C GLY A 9 12.73 -20.63 -2.61
N ASN A 10 13.82 -19.89 -2.83
CA ASN A 10 14.08 -18.63 -2.13
C ASN A 10 13.44 -17.44 -2.87
N TRP A 11 12.12 -17.31 -2.75
CA TRP A 11 11.35 -16.26 -3.42
C TRP A 11 11.83 -14.84 -3.08
N LYS A 12 12.38 -14.62 -1.87
CA LYS A 12 12.95 -13.31 -1.49
C LYS A 12 14.13 -12.95 -2.37
N VAL A 13 15.03 -13.89 -2.62
CA VAL A 13 16.18 -13.66 -3.51
C VAL A 13 15.69 -13.32 -4.91
N ARG A 14 14.74 -14.10 -5.46
CA ARG A 14 14.16 -13.83 -6.78
C ARG A 14 13.53 -12.46 -6.87
N LEU A 15 12.70 -12.07 -5.90
CA LEU A 15 12.09 -10.74 -5.85
C LEU A 15 13.14 -9.63 -5.99
N TYR A 16 14.23 -9.70 -5.22
CA TYR A 16 15.31 -8.71 -5.29
C TYR A 16 16.16 -8.82 -6.57
N GLU A 17 16.28 -9.99 -7.18
CA GLU A 17 16.90 -10.14 -8.50
C GLU A 17 16.08 -9.43 -9.57
N ARG A 18 14.76 -9.64 -9.62
CA ARG A 18 13.85 -8.95 -10.55
C ARG A 18 13.90 -7.44 -10.44
N VAL A 19 13.90 -6.92 -9.20
CA VAL A 19 14.06 -5.49 -8.93
C VAL A 19 15.35 -4.94 -9.55
N ARG A 20 16.47 -5.68 -9.41
CA ARG A 20 17.77 -5.28 -9.97
C ARG A 20 17.83 -5.42 -11.49
N GLU A 21 17.20 -6.45 -12.06
CA GLU A 21 17.05 -6.63 -13.51
C GLU A 21 16.33 -5.43 -14.15
N LEU A 22 15.37 -4.84 -13.43
CA LEU A 22 14.65 -3.63 -13.82
C LEU A 22 15.43 -2.33 -13.52
N GLY A 23 16.66 -2.42 -13.02
CA GLY A 23 17.56 -1.28 -12.80
C GLY A 23 17.36 -0.52 -11.49
N TYR A 24 16.68 -1.11 -10.50
CA TYR A 24 16.44 -0.49 -9.20
C TYR A 24 17.34 -1.09 -8.10
N ASP A 25 17.85 -0.24 -7.22
CA ASP A 25 18.73 -0.66 -6.12
C ASP A 25 17.98 -1.28 -4.93
N SER A 26 16.66 -1.08 -4.87
CA SER A 26 15.81 -1.57 -3.79
C SER A 26 14.36 -1.71 -4.23
N LEU A 27 13.60 -2.55 -3.53
CA LEU A 27 12.18 -2.73 -3.83
C LEU A 27 11.39 -1.46 -3.50
N THR A 28 11.79 -0.72 -2.47
CA THR A 28 11.21 0.61 -2.20
C THR A 28 11.43 1.56 -3.38
N ALA A 29 12.64 1.65 -3.94
CA ALA A 29 12.89 2.51 -5.10
C ALA A 29 12.06 2.11 -6.34
N PHE A 30 11.93 0.80 -6.59
CA PHE A 30 11.04 0.29 -7.64
C PHE A 30 9.57 0.71 -7.42
N ALA A 31 9.06 0.57 -6.20
CA ALA A 31 7.69 0.93 -5.87
C ALA A 31 7.44 2.45 -5.88
N GLU A 32 8.43 3.26 -5.50
CA GLU A 32 8.36 4.73 -5.51
C GLU A 32 8.36 5.31 -6.93
N ALA A 33 9.00 4.64 -7.89
CA ALA A 33 8.92 4.99 -9.30
C ALA A 33 7.52 4.71 -9.92
N ARG A 34 6.64 4.02 -9.19
CA ARG A 34 5.27 3.65 -9.58
C ARG A 34 4.29 4.14 -8.50
N PRO A 35 4.17 5.47 -8.30
CA PRO A 35 3.34 6.02 -7.24
C PRO A 35 1.88 5.61 -7.44
N ALA A 36 1.22 5.24 -6.35
CA ALA A 36 -0.19 4.83 -6.32
C ALA A 36 -0.56 3.60 -7.18
N VAL A 37 0.41 2.93 -7.81
CA VAL A 37 0.16 1.67 -8.53
C VAL A 37 -0.14 0.55 -7.53
N PRO A 38 -1.25 -0.20 -7.66
CA PRO A 38 -1.60 -1.31 -6.76
C PRO A 38 -0.49 -2.37 -6.64
N LEU A 39 -0.37 -2.99 -5.46
CA LEU A 39 0.67 -3.99 -5.19
C LEU A 39 0.59 -5.22 -6.10
N TYR A 40 -0.59 -5.60 -6.58
CA TYR A 40 -0.73 -6.73 -7.51
C TYR A 40 -0.17 -6.39 -8.89
N LEU A 41 -0.36 -5.16 -9.39
CA LEU A 41 0.26 -4.72 -10.65
C LEU A 41 1.78 -4.60 -10.52
N LEU A 42 2.28 -4.16 -9.37
CA LEU A 42 3.73 -4.21 -9.09
C LEU A 42 4.27 -5.65 -9.15
N ALA A 43 3.49 -6.60 -8.62
CA ALA A 43 3.86 -8.01 -8.64
C ALA A 43 3.86 -8.58 -10.07
N GLU A 44 2.84 -8.26 -10.86
CA GLU A 44 2.77 -8.62 -12.29
C GLU A 44 3.98 -8.09 -13.07
N GLU A 45 4.39 -6.85 -12.84
CA GLU A 45 5.56 -6.27 -13.50
C GLU A 45 6.89 -6.94 -13.08
N LEU A 46 7.00 -7.35 -11.82
CA LEU A 46 8.19 -8.06 -11.32
C LEU A 46 8.24 -9.52 -11.79
N GLY A 47 7.10 -10.11 -12.13
CA GLY A 47 7.01 -11.46 -12.63
C GLY A 47 5.58 -11.95 -12.58
N GLU A 48 4.86 -11.82 -13.69
CA GLU A 48 3.53 -12.40 -13.89
C GLU A 48 3.54 -13.89 -13.53
N ASP A 49 2.58 -14.30 -12.69
CA ASP A 49 2.44 -15.65 -12.13
C ASP A 49 3.63 -16.20 -11.30
N ASP A 50 4.69 -15.42 -11.06
CA ASP A 50 5.84 -15.78 -10.21
C ASP A 50 5.81 -15.00 -8.90
N ILE A 51 5.56 -13.70 -8.95
CA ILE A 51 5.55 -12.82 -7.78
C ILE A 51 4.11 -12.50 -7.36
N ALA A 52 3.82 -12.66 -6.07
CA ALA A 52 2.53 -12.31 -5.50
C ALA A 52 2.55 -10.93 -4.80
N ALA A 53 1.41 -10.24 -4.76
CA ALA A 53 1.29 -8.94 -4.06
C ALA A 53 1.74 -9.00 -2.59
N VAL A 54 1.45 -10.10 -1.88
CA VAL A 54 1.88 -10.31 -0.49
C VAL A 54 3.42 -10.41 -0.35
N GLN A 55 4.11 -10.90 -1.38
CA GLN A 55 5.57 -10.97 -1.41
C GLN A 55 6.18 -9.59 -1.62
N VAL A 56 5.61 -8.79 -2.53
CA VAL A 56 5.97 -7.39 -2.71
C VAL A 56 5.79 -6.62 -1.41
N PHE A 57 4.62 -6.75 -0.77
CA PHE A 57 4.36 -6.13 0.53
C PHE A 57 5.36 -6.58 1.60
N SER A 58 5.62 -7.89 1.71
CA SER A 58 6.57 -8.42 2.70
C SER A 58 8.00 -7.89 2.48
N GLY A 59 8.43 -7.74 1.23
CA GLY A 59 9.71 -7.12 0.90
C GLY A 59 9.75 -5.64 1.27
N LEU A 60 8.72 -4.88 0.92
CA LEU A 60 8.60 -3.46 1.27
C LEU A 60 8.58 -3.24 2.78
N LEU A 61 7.87 -4.10 3.53
CA LEU A 61 7.83 -4.05 4.98
C LEU A 61 9.21 -4.30 5.58
N ALA A 62 9.92 -5.33 5.14
CA ALA A 62 11.27 -5.62 5.63
C ALA A 62 12.26 -4.46 5.36
N GLU A 63 12.14 -3.81 4.20
CA GLU A 63 12.90 -2.62 3.88
C GLU A 63 12.53 -1.41 4.75
N ALA A 64 11.23 -1.18 4.96
CA ALA A 64 10.71 -0.11 5.80
C ALA A 64 11.10 -0.29 7.28
N GLU A 65 11.04 -1.49 7.81
CA GLU A 65 11.49 -1.83 9.17
C GLU A 65 12.97 -1.50 9.36
N ARG A 66 13.82 -1.93 8.42
CA ARG A 66 15.25 -1.61 8.43
C ARG A 66 15.55 -0.12 8.41
N ARG A 67 14.72 0.66 7.71
CA ARG A 67 14.86 2.12 7.60
C ARG A 67 14.07 2.90 8.65
N LYS A 68 13.34 2.23 9.54
CA LYS A 68 12.40 2.84 10.50
C LYS A 68 11.33 3.72 9.83
N GLN A 69 10.79 3.27 8.70
CA GLN A 69 9.82 3.99 7.87
C GLN A 69 8.48 3.22 7.73
N VAL A 70 8.14 2.36 8.68
CA VAL A 70 6.93 1.52 8.60
C VAL A 70 5.66 2.38 8.52
N THR A 71 5.57 3.49 9.26
CA THR A 71 4.40 4.38 9.16
C THR A 71 4.26 4.99 7.77
N ARG A 72 5.38 5.39 7.14
CA ARG A 72 5.37 5.88 5.76
C ARG A 72 4.92 4.80 4.77
N LEU A 73 5.36 3.54 4.95
CA LEU A 73 4.86 2.42 4.15
C LEU A 73 3.35 2.21 4.33
N VAL A 74 2.85 2.28 5.57
CA VAL A 74 1.40 2.14 5.84
C VAL A 74 0.60 3.25 5.16
N ARG A 75 1.14 4.48 5.09
CA ARG A 75 0.56 5.58 4.29
C ARG A 75 0.61 5.27 2.79
N ASP A 76 1.73 4.76 2.27
CA ASP A 76 1.89 4.41 0.85
C ASP A 76 0.89 3.33 0.42
N VAL A 77 0.69 2.30 1.23
CA VAL A 77 -0.31 1.27 0.97
C VAL A 77 -1.72 1.87 0.93
N LEU A 78 -2.07 2.78 1.84
CA LEU A 78 -3.36 3.47 1.78
C LEU A 78 -3.54 4.23 0.45
N VAL A 79 -2.50 4.93 -0.02
CA VAL A 79 -2.55 5.64 -1.30
C VAL A 79 -2.84 4.67 -2.46
N ARG A 80 -2.17 3.52 -2.50
CA ARG A 80 -2.37 2.49 -3.54
C ARG A 80 -3.78 1.90 -3.49
N GLU A 81 -4.31 1.59 -2.31
CA GLU A 81 -5.67 1.05 -2.17
C GLU A 81 -6.75 2.09 -2.51
N LEU A 82 -6.52 3.36 -2.19
CA LEU A 82 -7.43 4.45 -2.59
C LEU A 82 -7.39 4.67 -4.10
N ALA A 83 -6.23 4.63 -4.74
CA ALA A 83 -6.12 4.80 -6.18
C ALA A 83 -6.77 3.63 -6.97
N ASP A 84 -6.66 2.40 -6.47
CA ASP A 84 -7.31 1.21 -7.05
C ASP A 84 -8.84 1.27 -6.89
N GLY A 85 -9.31 1.51 -5.65
CA GLY A 85 -10.73 1.44 -5.31
C GLY A 85 -11.52 2.70 -5.65
N LEU A 86 -10.86 3.87 -5.71
CA LEU A 86 -11.48 5.19 -5.90
C LEU A 86 -10.67 5.99 -6.94
N PRO A 87 -10.66 5.57 -8.22
CA PRO A 87 -9.82 6.20 -9.25
C PRO A 87 -10.14 7.69 -9.47
N ASN A 88 -11.38 8.11 -9.18
CA ASN A 88 -11.84 9.50 -9.27
C ASN A 88 -11.66 10.30 -7.96
N GLY A 89 -10.97 9.73 -6.97
CA GLY A 89 -10.79 10.31 -5.63
C GLY A 89 -11.99 10.08 -4.73
N TRP A 90 -11.95 10.70 -3.55
CA TRP A 90 -12.99 10.54 -2.53
C TRP A 90 -14.37 10.95 -3.05
N PRO A 91 -15.44 10.17 -2.79
CA PRO A 91 -16.76 10.43 -3.35
C PRO A 91 -17.38 11.74 -2.83
N ALA A 92 -18.16 12.40 -3.68
CA ALA A 92 -18.90 13.61 -3.31
C ALA A 92 -20.11 13.31 -2.43
N GLU A 93 -20.77 12.18 -2.69
CA GLU A 93 -21.94 11.69 -1.95
C GLU A 93 -21.66 10.27 -1.46
N MET A 94 -22.09 9.94 -0.24
CA MET A 94 -21.87 8.63 0.38
C MET A 94 -23.10 7.72 0.24
N ASP A 95 -23.45 7.41 -1.01
CA ASP A 95 -24.48 6.44 -1.36
C ASP A 95 -24.01 4.99 -1.09
N ASP A 96 -24.84 3.99 -1.39
CA ASP A 96 -24.51 2.60 -1.07
C ASP A 96 -23.32 2.06 -1.90
N ALA A 97 -23.18 2.49 -3.15
CA ALA A 97 -22.08 2.07 -4.03
C ALA A 97 -20.75 2.65 -3.56
N SER A 98 -20.68 3.98 -3.41
CA SER A 98 -19.48 4.68 -2.93
C SER A 98 -19.10 4.26 -1.50
N ARG A 99 -20.09 4.00 -0.63
CA ARG A 99 -19.83 3.46 0.71
C ARG A 99 -19.17 2.09 0.64
N PHE A 100 -19.59 1.22 -0.29
CA PHE A 100 -18.99 -0.08 -0.49
C PHE A 100 -17.54 0.02 -1.01
N GLU A 101 -17.29 0.87 -2.01
CA GLU A 101 -15.95 1.11 -2.56
C GLU A 101 -14.97 1.64 -1.50
N VAL A 102 -15.39 2.66 -0.74
CA VAL A 102 -14.60 3.20 0.39
C VAL A 102 -14.34 2.12 1.43
N ALA A 103 -15.36 1.34 1.80
CA ALA A 103 -15.20 0.26 2.78
C ALA A 103 -14.23 -0.82 2.31
N MET A 104 -14.26 -1.18 1.03
CA MET A 104 -13.35 -2.13 0.39
C MET A 104 -11.91 -1.62 0.42
N ALA A 105 -11.65 -0.38 -0.01
CA ALA A 105 -10.31 0.21 -0.01
C ALA A 105 -9.73 0.26 1.42
N LEU A 106 -10.50 0.76 2.40
CA LEU A 106 -10.06 0.80 3.80
C LEU A 106 -9.91 -0.59 4.43
N GLY A 107 -10.70 -1.56 3.97
CA GLY A 107 -10.61 -2.96 4.39
C GLY A 107 -9.30 -3.60 3.92
N ARG A 108 -8.96 -3.45 2.64
CA ARG A 108 -7.68 -3.94 2.07
C ARG A 108 -6.48 -3.27 2.72
N TRP A 109 -6.54 -1.96 2.93
CA TRP A 109 -5.49 -1.25 3.67
C TRP A 109 -5.29 -1.83 5.08
N SER A 110 -6.37 -2.17 5.78
CA SER A 110 -6.28 -2.84 7.09
C SER A 110 -5.67 -4.24 7.00
N ALA A 111 -5.95 -4.98 5.93
CA ALA A 111 -5.40 -6.32 5.73
C ALA A 111 -3.88 -6.31 5.49
N TYR A 112 -3.36 -5.27 4.84
CA TYR A 112 -1.92 -5.04 4.69
C TYR A 112 -1.28 -4.31 5.89
N THR A 113 -2.02 -3.99 6.95
CA THR A 113 -1.44 -3.28 8.09
C THR A 113 -0.64 -4.23 8.99
N PRO A 114 0.67 -3.98 9.23
CA PRO A 114 1.47 -4.77 10.18
C PRO A 114 0.88 -4.73 11.59
N GLU A 115 1.05 -5.80 12.37
CA GLU A 115 0.54 -5.89 13.75
C GLU A 115 0.95 -4.70 14.61
N THR A 116 2.17 -4.21 14.45
CA THR A 116 2.72 -3.05 15.17
C THR A 116 1.94 -1.75 14.91
N HIS A 117 1.20 -1.66 13.80
CA HIS A 117 0.48 -0.46 13.36
C HIS A 117 -1.04 -0.59 13.40
N GLN A 118 -1.59 -1.75 13.76
CA GLN A 118 -3.05 -2.01 13.73
C GLN A 118 -3.85 -0.97 14.52
N LYS A 119 -3.47 -0.65 15.76
CA LYS A 119 -4.18 0.34 16.59
C LYS A 119 -4.17 1.73 15.97
N ARG A 120 -3.05 2.12 15.35
CA ARG A 120 -2.89 3.43 14.69
C ARG A 120 -3.77 3.52 13.46
N VAL A 121 -3.81 2.45 12.66
CA VAL A 121 -4.70 2.36 11.49
C VAL A 121 -6.18 2.32 11.90
N GLU A 122 -6.54 1.63 12.97
CA GLU A 122 -7.90 1.63 13.50
C GLU A 122 -8.36 3.06 13.88
N GLN A 123 -7.52 3.80 14.59
CA GLN A 123 -7.75 5.20 14.95
C GLN A 123 -7.86 6.09 13.71
N ALA A 124 -6.93 5.94 12.75
CA ALA A 124 -6.96 6.68 11.50
C ALA A 124 -8.26 6.40 10.70
N ARG A 125 -8.71 5.14 10.63
CA ARG A 125 -9.99 4.78 10.01
C ARG A 125 -11.18 5.36 10.76
N ALA A 126 -11.12 5.49 12.08
CA ALA A 126 -12.16 6.18 12.84
C ALA A 126 -12.20 7.66 12.47
N VAL A 127 -11.04 8.32 12.39
CA VAL A 127 -10.94 9.74 11.97
C VAL A 127 -11.44 9.94 10.54
N ILE A 128 -11.09 9.08 9.58
CA ILE A 128 -11.62 9.14 8.21
C ILE A 128 -13.15 9.03 8.21
N ARG A 129 -13.73 8.17 9.05
CA ARG A 129 -15.18 8.00 9.15
C ARG A 129 -15.89 9.21 9.78
N THR A 130 -15.30 9.82 10.80
CA THR A 130 -15.88 11.00 11.47
C THR A 130 -15.67 12.29 10.67
N THR A 131 -14.52 12.37 9.99
CA THR A 131 -14.07 13.55 9.26
C THR A 131 -13.59 13.09 7.87
N PRO A 132 -14.51 12.81 6.94
CA PRO A 132 -14.17 12.29 5.62
C PRO A 132 -13.34 13.27 4.79
N PRO A 133 -12.51 12.77 3.86
CA PRO A 133 -11.87 13.60 2.86
C PRO A 133 -12.83 14.46 2.04
N PRO A 134 -12.37 15.64 1.56
CA PRO A 134 -13.19 16.42 0.66
C PRO A 134 -13.37 15.65 -0.66
N PRO A 135 -14.49 15.89 -1.37
CA PRO A 135 -14.74 15.26 -2.66
C PRO A 135 -13.57 15.46 -3.63
N GLY A 136 -13.22 14.41 -4.37
CA GLY A 136 -12.11 14.41 -5.33
C GLY A 136 -10.72 14.35 -4.69
N TRP A 137 -10.60 14.31 -3.35
CA TRP A 137 -9.29 14.11 -2.73
C TRP A 137 -8.72 12.75 -3.12
N ARG A 138 -7.52 12.79 -3.71
CA ARG A 138 -6.78 11.63 -4.17
C ARG A 138 -5.30 11.88 -3.89
N PRO A 139 -4.73 11.31 -2.80
CA PRO A 139 -3.33 11.52 -2.49
C PRO A 139 -2.48 10.90 -3.60
N LEU A 140 -1.38 11.58 -3.97
CA LEU A 140 -0.47 11.11 -5.03
C LEU A 140 0.74 10.34 -4.47
N GLY A 141 0.90 10.34 -3.14
CA GLY A 141 2.00 9.67 -2.46
C GLY A 141 1.80 9.67 -0.95
N PRO A 142 2.66 8.93 -0.22
CA PRO A 142 2.51 8.75 1.23
C PRO A 142 2.60 10.06 2.02
N ASP A 143 3.30 11.06 1.48
CA ASP A 143 3.60 12.34 2.13
C ASP A 143 2.56 13.43 1.85
N ASP A 144 1.36 13.05 1.40
CA ASP A 144 0.19 13.94 1.39
C ASP A 144 -0.06 14.55 2.79
N GLU A 145 -0.32 15.85 2.84
CA GLU A 145 -0.45 16.61 4.10
C GLU A 145 -1.53 16.04 5.04
N ARG A 146 -2.64 15.56 4.47
CA ARG A 146 -3.71 14.95 5.25
C ARG A 146 -3.28 13.59 5.79
N LEU A 147 -2.55 12.81 5.00
CA LEU A 147 -2.01 11.52 5.45
C LEU A 147 -0.96 11.70 6.56
N LEU A 148 -0.09 12.70 6.44
CA LEU A 148 0.88 13.06 7.49
C LEU A 148 0.20 13.45 8.80
N THR A 149 -0.94 14.16 8.72
CA THR A 149 -1.74 14.52 9.90
C THR A 149 -2.43 13.29 10.50
N LEU A 150 -2.93 12.40 9.65
CA LEU A 150 -3.69 11.21 10.07
C LEU A 150 -2.80 10.14 10.69
N LEU A 151 -1.61 9.93 10.12
CA LEU A 151 -0.62 8.93 10.50
C LEU A 151 0.77 9.57 10.50
N PRO A 152 1.09 10.37 11.52
CA PRO A 152 2.38 11.05 11.62
C PRO A 152 3.51 10.03 11.81
N ASP A 153 4.72 10.35 11.38
CA ASP A 153 5.87 9.46 11.58
C ASP A 153 6.12 9.22 13.08
N GLU A 154 6.70 8.06 13.38
CA GLU A 154 7.12 7.74 14.74
C GLU A 154 8.27 8.66 15.14
N ALA A 155 8.21 9.21 16.35
CA ALA A 155 9.34 9.92 16.92
C ALA A 155 10.51 8.94 17.06
N VAL A 156 11.68 9.32 16.53
CA VAL A 156 12.93 8.55 16.56
C VAL A 156 13.50 8.49 17.98
#